data_AF-A0A7S3F483-F1
#
_entry.id   AF-A0A7S3F483-F1
#
_cell.length_a   1.000
_cell.length_b   1.000
_cell.length_c   1.000
_cell.angle_alpha   90.00
_cell.angle_beta   90.00
_cell.angle_gamma   90.00
#
_symmetry.space_group_name_H-M   'P 1'
#
loop_
_entity.id
_entity.type
_entity.pdbx_description
1 polymer ?
#
loop_
_entity_poly.entity_id
_entity_poly.type
_entity_poly.pdbx_seq_one_letter_code
_entity_poly.pdbx_strand_id
1 'polypeptide(L)'
;LTSSAVPFGVVCQPLADVPLAEGKIPVIDFGEAGPVRCERCRAYVNPFFTFLDGGRSFQCNLCGMVNSTPRDYFCEIDHNGNRRDQNERPELCHGVVEFVAPAEYQARPPLPPPIVFLVECSFGAVSGGIFQAVIASLRALLPGMPPESRI
;
A
#
# COMPACT_ATOMS: atom_id res chain seq x y z
N LEU A 1 8.67 12.29 -27.39
CA LEU A 1 9.03 10.89 -27.10
C LEU A 1 9.60 10.16 -28.31
N THR A 2 9.00 10.26 -29.50
CA THR A 2 9.48 9.55 -30.70
C THR A 2 10.83 10.04 -31.25
N SER A 3 11.20 11.30 -31.00
CA SER A 3 12.45 11.89 -31.51
C SER A 3 13.69 11.61 -30.65
N SER A 4 13.54 11.26 -29.37
CA SER A 4 14.67 11.10 -28.45
C SER A 4 15.25 9.69 -28.42
N ALA A 5 14.52 8.68 -28.94
CA ALA A 5 14.86 7.26 -28.81
C ALA A 5 15.10 6.77 -27.35
N VAL A 6 14.67 7.56 -26.36
CA VAL A 6 14.79 7.20 -24.94
C VAL A 6 13.51 6.49 -24.49
N PRO A 7 13.60 5.29 -23.90
CA PRO A 7 12.43 4.63 -23.33
C PRO A 7 11.88 5.43 -22.16
N PHE A 8 10.57 5.61 -22.13
CA PHE A 8 9.87 6.18 -20.97
C PHE A 8 9.15 5.05 -20.24
N GLY A 9 9.56 4.79 -19.00
CA GLY A 9 9.01 3.72 -18.19
C GLY A 9 9.28 3.98 -16.71
N VAL A 10 8.61 3.21 -15.86
CA VAL A 10 8.74 3.27 -14.40
C VAL A 10 9.10 1.88 -13.88
N VAL A 11 10.10 1.81 -13.01
CA VAL A 11 10.40 0.61 -12.23
C VAL A 11 9.74 0.79 -10.87
N CYS A 12 8.75 -0.05 -10.56
CA CYS A 12 8.03 0.00 -9.29
C CYS A 12 8.45 -1.17 -8.40
N GLN A 13 8.84 -0.88 -7.15
CA GLN A 13 9.10 -1.88 -6.11
C GLN A 13 8.25 -1.57 -4.88
N PRO A 14 6.96 -1.95 -4.86
CA PRO A 14 6.02 -1.53 -3.80
C PRO A 14 6.42 -1.97 -2.39
N LEU A 15 7.15 -3.08 -2.26
CA LEU A 15 7.60 -3.67 -1.00
C LEU A 15 9.12 -3.58 -0.85
N ALA A 16 9.76 -2.55 -1.40
CA ALA A 16 11.18 -2.32 -1.18
C ALA A 16 11.47 -2.03 0.30
N ASP A 17 12.61 -2.53 0.80
CA ASP A 17 13.04 -2.26 2.16
C ASP A 17 13.25 -0.76 2.36
N VAL A 18 12.58 -0.20 3.37
CA VAL A 18 12.71 1.22 3.71
C VAL A 18 14.00 1.42 4.53
N PRO A 19 14.92 2.30 4.11
CA PRO A 19 16.12 2.59 4.87
C PRO A 19 15.80 3.08 6.29
N LEU A 20 16.59 2.67 7.28
CA LEU A 20 16.37 3.03 8.70
C LEU A 20 16.29 4.55 8.94
N ALA A 21 16.91 5.36 8.08
CA ALA A 21 16.89 6.81 8.16
C ALA A 21 15.58 7.47 7.71
N GLU A 22 14.75 6.77 6.91
CA GLU A 22 13.55 7.34 6.26
C GLU A 22 12.26 7.18 7.11
N GLY A 23 12.36 6.56 8.29
CA GLY A 23 11.21 6.32 9.16
C GLY A 23 10.27 5.25 8.60
N LYS A 24 9.13 5.05 9.28
CA LYS A 24 8.11 4.08 8.82
C LYS A 24 7.16 4.75 7.83
N ILE A 25 6.66 3.98 6.87
CA ILE A 25 5.57 4.43 5.99
C ILE A 25 4.33 4.73 6.85
N PRO A 26 3.71 5.91 6.73
CA PRO A 26 2.51 6.24 7.49
C PRO A 26 1.33 5.33 7.10
N VAL A 27 0.64 4.79 8.11
CA VAL A 27 -0.59 4.02 7.94
C VAL A 27 -1.77 4.91 8.31
N ILE A 28 -2.75 5.02 7.42
CA ILE A 28 -3.85 5.97 7.52
C ILE A 28 -5.17 5.21 7.55
N ASP A 29 -5.95 5.44 8.60
CA ASP A 29 -7.25 4.81 8.80
C ASP A 29 -8.38 5.84 8.60
N PHE A 30 -9.20 5.60 7.58
CA PHE A 30 -10.40 6.41 7.29
C PHE A 30 -11.67 5.81 7.90
N GLY A 31 -11.55 4.73 8.69
CA GLY A 31 -12.67 3.96 9.22
C GLY A 31 -13.51 3.33 8.12
N GLU A 32 -14.79 3.10 8.42
CA GLU A 32 -15.73 2.41 7.52
C GLU A 32 -15.96 3.12 6.18
N ALA A 33 -15.79 4.44 6.12
CA ALA A 33 -15.95 5.21 4.88
C ALA A 33 -14.86 4.93 3.85
N GLY A 34 -13.70 4.43 4.31
CA GLY A 34 -12.56 4.18 3.45
C GLY A 34 -11.84 5.43 2.94
N PRO A 35 -10.69 5.22 2.28
CA PRO A 35 -9.89 6.34 1.76
C PRO A 35 -10.67 7.13 0.71
N VAL A 36 -10.50 8.45 0.72
CA VAL A 36 -11.13 9.35 -0.26
C VAL A 36 -10.61 9.02 -1.67
N ARG A 37 -11.53 8.86 -2.62
CA ARG A 37 -11.22 8.49 -4.01
C ARG A 37 -11.95 9.37 -5.01
N CYS A 38 -11.34 9.57 -6.17
CA CYS A 38 -12.04 10.16 -7.31
C CYS A 38 -13.18 9.25 -7.78
N GLU A 39 -14.37 9.80 -8.00
CA GLU A 39 -15.57 9.05 -8.37
C GLU A 39 -15.45 8.40 -9.76
N ARG A 40 -14.70 9.03 -10.68
CA ARG A 40 -14.50 8.52 -12.05
C ARG A 40 -13.33 7.54 -12.17
N CYS A 41 -12.12 7.99 -11.85
CA CYS A 41 -10.91 7.18 -12.09
C CYS A 41 -10.49 6.32 -10.90
N ARG A 42 -11.15 6.47 -9.75
CA ARG A 42 -10.90 5.72 -8.52
C ARG A 42 -9.49 5.89 -7.94
N ALA A 43 -8.78 6.94 -8.37
CA ALA A 43 -7.52 7.37 -7.77
C ALA A 43 -7.72 7.74 -6.29
N TYR A 44 -6.83 7.25 -5.43
CA TYR A 44 -6.79 7.66 -4.02
C TYR A 44 -6.39 9.14 -3.91
N VAL A 45 -6.90 9.80 -2.88
CA VAL A 45 -6.43 11.12 -2.48
C VAL A 45 -4.92 11.09 -2.31
N ASN A 46 -4.27 12.14 -2.80
CA ASN A 46 -2.83 12.26 -2.82
C ASN A 46 -2.45 13.76 -2.81
N PRO A 47 -1.18 14.11 -2.58
CA PRO A 47 -0.73 15.50 -2.47
C PRO A 47 -1.03 16.40 -3.66
N PHE A 48 -1.33 15.82 -4.82
CA PHE A 48 -1.57 16.56 -6.05
C PHE A 48 -3.05 16.82 -6.33
N PHE A 49 -3.97 16.33 -5.50
CA PHE A 49 -5.37 16.76 -5.60
C PHE A 49 -5.50 18.23 -5.21
N THR A 50 -6.24 19.00 -6.00
CA THR A 50 -6.44 20.44 -5.74
C THR A 50 -7.79 20.64 -5.05
N PHE A 51 -7.78 21.18 -3.83
CA PHE A 51 -9.02 21.53 -3.13
C PHE A 51 -9.56 22.87 -3.63
N LEU A 52 -10.88 22.96 -3.80
CA LEU A 52 -11.61 24.07 -4.40
C LEU A 52 -12.80 24.46 -3.51
N ASP A 53 -13.49 25.56 -3.85
CA ASP A 53 -14.73 26.00 -3.19
C ASP A 53 -14.63 26.07 -1.66
N GLY A 54 -13.52 26.63 -1.16
CA GLY A 54 -13.27 26.72 0.28
C GLY A 54 -12.91 25.39 0.95
N GLY A 55 -12.59 24.35 0.18
CA GLY A 55 -12.33 22.98 0.64
C GLY A 55 -13.51 22.02 0.44
N ARG A 56 -14.65 22.50 -0.08
CA ARG A 56 -15.89 21.70 -0.25
C ARG A 56 -15.83 20.75 -1.45
N SER A 57 -14.93 20.98 -2.38
CA SER A 57 -14.71 20.13 -3.55
C SER A 57 -13.21 19.89 -3.78
N PHE A 58 -12.88 18.86 -4.55
CA PHE A 58 -11.50 18.59 -4.95
C PHE A 58 -11.42 18.12 -6.40
N GLN A 59 -10.40 18.60 -7.11
CA GLN A 59 -10.08 18.20 -8.48
C GLN A 59 -8.99 17.12 -8.47
N CYS A 60 -9.27 16.01 -9.15
CA CYS A 60 -8.32 14.91 -9.31
C CYS A 60 -7.22 15.27 -10.32
N ASN A 61 -5.95 15.12 -9.93
CA ASN A 61 -4.79 15.36 -10.80
C ASN A 61 -4.65 14.38 -11.98
N LEU A 62 -5.21 13.17 -11.87
CA LEU A 62 -5.07 12.15 -12.92
C LEU A 62 -6.07 12.32 -14.06
N CYS A 63 -7.31 12.71 -13.74
CA CYS A 63 -8.36 12.81 -14.76
C CYS A 63 -9.01 14.20 -14.86
N GLY A 64 -8.81 15.09 -13.89
CA GLY A 64 -9.37 16.44 -13.87
C GLY A 64 -10.82 16.54 -13.38
N MET A 65 -11.46 15.43 -12.95
CA MET A 65 -12.81 15.47 -12.41
C MET A 65 -12.83 16.20 -11.06
N VAL A 66 -13.81 17.10 -10.90
CA VAL A 66 -14.14 17.73 -9.62
C VAL A 66 -15.14 16.84 -8.88
N ASN A 67 -14.85 16.53 -7.62
CA ASN A 67 -15.64 15.66 -6.75
C ASN A 67 -16.02 16.45 -5.49
N SER A 68 -17.06 16.02 -4.78
CA SER A 68 -17.44 16.63 -3.50
C SER A 68 -16.55 16.12 -2.38
N THR A 69 -16.06 17.00 -1.50
CA THR A 69 -15.29 16.59 -0.31
C THR A 69 -16.23 15.96 0.72
N PRO A 70 -15.98 14.73 1.21
CA PRO A 70 -16.76 14.14 2.29
C PRO A 70 -16.78 15.02 3.53
N ARG A 71 -17.91 15.07 4.25
CA ARG A 71 -18.09 15.95 5.41
C ARG A 71 -17.05 15.72 6.50
N ASP A 72 -16.76 14.46 6.81
CA ASP A 72 -15.80 14.08 7.85
C ASP A 72 -14.35 14.31 7.43
N TYR A 73 -14.12 14.56 6.14
CA TYR A 73 -12.81 14.88 5.58
C TYR A 73 -12.64 16.37 5.28
N PHE A 74 -13.67 17.20 5.46
CA PHE A 74 -13.63 18.62 5.13
C PHE A 74 -12.62 19.38 6.00
N CYS A 75 -11.84 20.25 5.36
CA CYS A 75 -11.08 21.29 6.03
C CYS A 75 -11.02 22.51 5.13
N GLU A 76 -11.00 23.69 5.74
CA GLU A 76 -10.94 24.96 5.02
C GLU A 76 -9.58 25.10 4.31
N ILE A 77 -9.60 25.75 3.15
CA ILE A 77 -8.37 26.20 2.49
C ILE A 77 -7.90 27.54 3.07
N ASP A 78 -6.61 27.82 2.95
CA ASP A 78 -5.97 29.09 3.28
C ASP A 78 -6.07 30.09 2.12
N HIS A 79 -5.46 31.26 2.29
CA HIS A 79 -5.45 32.30 1.27
C HIS A 79 -4.63 31.95 0.01
N ASN A 80 -3.79 30.92 0.08
CA ASN A 80 -3.00 30.41 -1.05
C ASN A 80 -3.72 29.27 -1.78
N GLY A 81 -4.90 28.85 -1.31
CA GLY A 81 -5.65 27.73 -1.85
C GLY A 81 -5.19 26.36 -1.33
N ASN A 82 -4.30 26.32 -0.34
CA ASN A 82 -3.85 25.09 0.29
C ASN A 82 -4.77 24.71 1.45
N ARG A 83 -5.00 23.42 1.65
CA ARG A 83 -5.79 22.94 2.78
C ARG A 83 -5.03 23.18 4.09
N ARG A 84 -5.67 23.70 5.14
CA ARG A 84 -4.97 24.13 6.37
C ARG A 84 -4.23 23.00 7.10
N ASP A 85 -4.79 21.80 7.08
CA ASP A 85 -4.24 20.58 7.69
C ASP A 85 -3.40 19.76 6.68
N GLN A 86 -3.03 20.31 5.52
CA GLN A 86 -2.28 19.58 4.48
C GLN A 86 -0.98 18.99 5.02
N ASN A 87 -0.24 19.73 5.85
CA ASN A 87 1.03 19.26 6.41
C ASN A 87 0.87 18.28 7.57
N GLU A 88 -0.33 18.18 8.15
CA GLU A 88 -0.65 17.29 9.27
C GLU A 88 -1.17 15.93 8.78
N ARG A 89 -1.57 15.85 7.51
CA ARG A 89 -2.19 14.68 6.88
C ARG A 89 -1.21 13.97 5.94
N PRO A 90 -0.68 12.79 6.29
CA PRO A 90 0.31 12.10 5.47
C PRO A 90 -0.15 11.83 4.03
N GLU A 91 -1.44 11.55 3.81
CA GLU A 91 -2.03 11.38 2.47
C GLU A 91 -2.00 12.64 1.59
N LEU A 92 -1.78 13.81 2.19
CA LEU A 92 -1.72 15.11 1.52
C LEU A 92 -0.29 15.69 1.42
N CYS A 93 0.67 15.14 2.16
CA CYS A 93 2.06 15.64 2.18
C CYS A 93 3.14 14.59 1.90
N HIS A 94 2.82 13.29 1.86
CA HIS A 94 3.77 12.21 1.56
C HIS A 94 3.47 11.57 0.19
N GLY A 95 4.53 11.13 -0.51
CA GLY A 95 4.41 10.41 -1.77
C GLY A 95 4.09 8.92 -1.63
N VAL A 96 4.32 8.35 -0.44
CA VAL A 96 4.07 6.94 -0.12
C VAL A 96 3.39 6.85 1.23
N VAL A 97 2.24 6.18 1.27
CA VAL A 97 1.42 5.92 2.47
C VAL A 97 0.73 4.57 2.30
N GLU A 98 0.27 3.99 3.41
CA GLU A 98 -0.62 2.83 3.41
C GLU A 98 -2.01 3.24 3.92
N PHE A 99 -3.06 2.72 3.29
CA PHE A 99 -4.42 2.91 3.77
C PHE A 99 -4.92 1.62 4.41
N VAL A 100 -5.58 1.74 5.56
CA VAL A 100 -6.37 0.65 6.12
C VAL A 100 -7.53 0.37 5.17
N ALA A 101 -7.62 -0.88 4.69
CA ALA A 101 -8.67 -1.30 3.77
C ALA A 101 -9.96 -1.60 4.56
N PRO A 102 -11.06 -0.86 4.35
CA PRO A 102 -12.33 -1.14 5.00
C PRO A 102 -12.97 -2.43 4.48
N ALA A 103 -14.05 -2.88 5.13
CA ALA A 103 -14.72 -4.15 4.84
C ALA A 103 -15.16 -4.30 3.37
N GLU A 104 -15.46 -3.20 2.66
CA GLU A 104 -15.82 -3.22 1.23
C GLU A 104 -14.70 -3.73 0.31
N TYR A 105 -13.43 -3.69 0.74
CA TYR A 105 -12.29 -4.26 0.00
C TYR A 105 -12.14 -5.76 0.24
N GLN A 106 -12.97 -6.36 1.10
CA GLN A 106 -12.86 -7.74 1.54
C GLN A 106 -14.06 -8.55 1.04
N ALA A 107 -13.81 -9.55 0.19
CA ALA A 107 -14.85 -10.52 -0.17
C ALA A 107 -15.22 -11.46 0.99
N ARG A 108 -14.26 -11.67 1.91
CA ARG A 108 -14.39 -12.43 3.16
C ARG A 108 -13.33 -11.92 4.15
N PRO A 109 -13.50 -12.15 5.46
CA PRO A 109 -12.46 -11.85 6.44
C PRO A 109 -11.13 -12.49 6.04
N PRO A 110 -10.00 -11.76 6.13
CA PRO A 110 -8.70 -12.30 5.77
C PRO A 110 -8.35 -13.45 6.70
N LEU A 111 -8.00 -14.60 6.12
CA LEU A 111 -7.39 -15.71 6.84
C LEU A 111 -5.88 -15.62 6.65
N PRO A 112 -5.08 -15.98 7.67
CA PRO A 112 -3.64 -16.08 7.48
C PRO A 112 -3.30 -17.02 6.32
N PRO A 113 -2.33 -16.68 5.47
CA PRO A 113 -1.98 -17.51 4.33
C PRO A 113 -1.35 -18.82 4.81
N PRO A 114 -1.83 -19.99 4.34
CA PRO A 114 -1.22 -21.27 4.70
C PRO A 114 0.17 -21.39 4.05
N ILE A 115 1.13 -21.92 4.81
CA ILE A 115 2.46 -22.25 4.31
C ILE A 115 2.55 -23.76 4.13
N VAL A 116 2.82 -24.20 2.91
CA VAL A 116 2.93 -25.62 2.55
C VAL A 116 4.37 -25.90 2.11
N PHE A 117 5.03 -26.83 2.80
CA PHE A 117 6.38 -27.27 2.45
C PHE A 117 6.31 -28.52 1.58
N LEU A 118 6.70 -28.40 0.31
CA LEU A 118 6.88 -29.54 -0.60
C LEU A 118 8.35 -29.94 -0.60
N VAL A 119 8.66 -31.11 -0.06
CA VAL A 119 10.04 -31.60 0.06
C VAL A 119 10.28 -32.75 -0.91
N GLU A 120 11.27 -32.61 -1.78
CA GLU A 120 11.67 -33.65 -2.72
C GLU A 120 12.36 -34.82 -1.98
N CYS A 121 11.89 -36.05 -2.21
CA CYS A 121 12.41 -37.27 -1.58
C CYS A 121 12.93 -38.31 -2.58
N SER A 122 13.34 -37.88 -3.77
CA SER A 122 13.93 -38.77 -4.79
C SER A 122 15.22 -39.43 -4.28
N PHE A 123 15.61 -40.54 -4.91
CA PHE A 123 16.87 -41.20 -4.55
C PHE A 123 18.07 -40.24 -4.61
N GLY A 124 18.12 -39.36 -5.63
CA GLY A 124 19.16 -38.35 -5.76
C GLY A 124 19.16 -37.34 -4.61
N ALA A 125 18.00 -36.82 -4.23
CA ALA A 125 17.86 -35.86 -3.13
C ALA A 125 18.25 -36.46 -1.77
N VAL A 126 17.92 -37.75 -1.56
CA VAL A 126 18.23 -38.47 -0.31
C VAL A 126 19.70 -38.90 -0.26
N SER A 127 20.23 -39.47 -1.34
CA SER A 127 21.63 -39.91 -1.41
C SER A 127 22.62 -38.75 -1.43
N GLY A 128 22.22 -37.61 -2.02
CA GLY A 128 22.99 -36.37 -2.03
C GLY A 128 22.88 -35.52 -0.76
N GLY A 129 22.07 -35.93 0.23
CA GLY A 129 21.95 -35.26 1.53
C GLY A 129 21.06 -34.02 1.57
N ILE A 130 20.48 -33.60 0.42
CA ILE A 130 19.62 -32.40 0.33
C ILE A 130 18.35 -32.60 1.16
N PHE A 131 17.70 -33.77 1.08
CA PHE A 131 16.49 -34.07 1.84
C PHE A 131 16.72 -33.85 3.34
N GLN A 132 17.81 -34.39 3.88
CA GLN A 132 18.17 -34.32 5.29
C GLN A 132 18.49 -32.87 5.70
N ALA A 133 19.21 -32.13 4.85
CA ALA A 133 19.52 -30.72 5.09
C ALA A 133 18.26 -29.84 5.14
N VAL A 134 17.30 -30.06 4.23
CA VAL A 134 16.02 -29.35 4.22
C VAL A 134 15.21 -29.67 5.48
N ILE A 135 15.05 -30.96 5.82
CA ILE A 135 14.30 -31.36 7.02
C ILE A 135 14.93 -30.79 8.30
N ALA A 136 16.26 -30.80 8.40
CA ALA A 136 16.98 -30.21 9.54
C ALA A 136 16.74 -28.69 9.62
N SER A 137 16.80 -27.99 8.48
CA SER A 137 16.57 -26.54 8.40
C SER A 137 15.14 -26.18 8.77
N LEU A 138 14.15 -26.92 8.26
CA LEU A 138 12.74 -26.74 8.63
C LEU A 138 12.55 -26.92 10.14
N ARG A 139 13.11 -27.99 10.73
CA ARG A 139 13.01 -28.22 12.17
C ARG A 139 13.60 -27.07 13.00
N ALA A 140 14.66 -26.42 12.51
CA ALA A 140 15.28 -25.29 13.18
C ALA A 140 14.49 -23.98 13.02
N LEU A 141 13.84 -23.77 11.87
CA LEU A 141 13.17 -22.51 11.53
C LEU A 141 11.69 -22.46 11.93
N LEU A 142 10.98 -23.59 11.89
CA LEU A 142 9.55 -23.67 12.24
C LEU A 142 9.21 -23.02 13.61
N PRO A 143 10.01 -23.18 14.69
CA PRO A 143 9.74 -22.52 15.97
C PRO A 143 9.81 -20.99 15.92
N GLY A 144 10.54 -20.42 14.95
CA GLY A 144 10.72 -18.97 14.76
C GLY A 144 9.71 -18.33 13.81
N MET A 145 8.83 -19.13 13.19
CA MET A 145 7.84 -18.59 12.26
C MET A 145 6.80 -17.72 12.98
N PRO A 146 6.28 -16.65 12.33
CA PRO A 146 5.28 -15.76 12.90
C PRO A 146 4.07 -16.53 13.45
N PRO A 147 3.49 -16.14 14.60
CA PRO A 147 2.35 -16.85 15.18
C PRO A 147 1.18 -17.01 14.21
N GLU A 148 0.87 -15.99 13.41
CA GLU A 148 -0.17 -16.04 12.38
C GLU A 148 0.09 -17.08 11.28
N SER A 149 1.31 -17.57 11.14
CA SER A 149 1.68 -18.59 10.15
C SER A 149 1.73 -20.02 10.72
N ARG A 150 1.47 -20.18 12.02
CA ARG A 150 1.42 -21.49 12.69
C ARG A 150 0.02 -22.06 12.52
N ILE A 151 -0.07 -23.26 11.94
CA ILE A 151 -1.30 -24.04 11.78
C ILE A 151 -1.71 -24.62 13.13
#